data_AF-A0AAP5MBX3-F1
#
_entry.id   AF-A0AAP5MBX3-F1
#
_cell.length_a   1.000
_cell.length_b   1.000
_cell.length_c   1.000
_cell.angle_alpha   90.00
_cell.angle_beta   90.00
_cell.angle_gamma   90.00
#
_symmetry.space_group_name_H-M   'P 1'
#
loop_
_entity.id
_entity.type
_entity.pdbx_description
1 polymer ?
#
loop_
_entity_poly.entity_id
_entity_poly.type
_entity_poly.pdbx_seq_one_letter_code
_entity_poly.pdbx_strand_id
1 'polypeptide(L)' 'MIQPKNVYRGHTIEKVGYGKRSVFMTIINEKEWSDITQLKVKAAIDVWIDQGIEPQQDN' A
#
# COMPACT_ATOMS: atom_id res chain seq x y z
N MET A 1 15.00 -8.06 -21.18
CA MET A 1 14.85 -8.51 -19.79
C MET A 1 14.18 -7.38 -19.01
N ILE A 2 12.91 -7.55 -18.64
CA ILE A 2 12.17 -6.54 -17.86
C ILE A 2 12.57 -6.76 -16.40
N GLN A 3 13.38 -5.86 -15.84
CA GLN A 3 13.69 -5.92 -14.42
C GLN A 3 12.38 -5.75 -13.63
N PRO A 4 12.10 -6.62 -12.63
CA PRO A 4 10.94 -6.42 -11.78
C PRO A 4 11.11 -5.05 -11.10
N LYS A 5 10.18 -4.13 -11.37
CA LYS A 5 10.10 -2.89 -10.59
C LYS A 5 9.81 -3.31 -9.15
N ASN A 6 10.71 -2.98 -8.24
CA ASN A 6 10.43 -3.14 -6.81
C ASN A 6 9.33 -2.14 -6.46
N VAL A 7 8.10 -2.64 -6.32
CA VAL A 7 6.92 -1.83 -6.05
C VAL A 7 6.34 -2.28 -4.71
N TYR A 8 6.15 -1.36 -3.78
CA TYR A 8 5.45 -1.58 -2.51
C TYR A 8 4.05 -0.98 -2.60
N ARG A 9 3.01 -1.82 -2.57
CA ARG A 9 1.60 -1.38 -2.64
C ARG A 9 1.27 -0.43 -3.81
N GLY A 10 1.91 -0.62 -4.96
CA GLY A 10 1.73 0.25 -6.13
C GLY A 10 2.73 1.42 -6.23
N HIS A 11 3.53 1.68 -5.19
CA HIS A 11 4.54 2.74 -5.18
C HIS A 11 5.94 2.20 -5.51
N THR A 12 6.67 2.91 -6.38
CA THR A 12 8.04 2.55 -6.76
C THR A 12 8.96 2.68 -5.55
N ILE A 13 9.69 1.62 -5.25
CA ILE A 13 10.71 1.58 -4.20
C ILE A 13 12.07 1.86 -4.84
N GLU A 14 12.76 2.87 -4.35
CA GLU A 14 14.14 3.16 -4.70
C GLU A 14 15.09 2.56 -3.68
N LYS A 15 16.14 1.90 -4.15
CA LYS A 15 17.23 1.44 -3.30
C LYS A 15 18.29 2.54 -3.23
N VAL A 16 18.47 3.13 -2.07
CA VAL A 16 19.45 4.19 -1.81
C VAL A 16 20.64 3.61 -1.06
N GLY A 17 21.86 3.87 -1.55
CA GLY A 17 23.11 3.42 -0.94
C GLY A 17 23.65 2.09 -1.49
N TYR A 18 24.90 1.78 -1.15
CA TYR A 18 25.66 0.64 -1.69
C TYR A 18 26.10 -0.33 -0.57
N GLY A 19 26.13 -1.63 -0.89
CA GLY A 19 26.59 -2.69 0.03
C GLY A 19 25.65 -2.97 1.19
N LYS A 20 26.18 -3.28 2.38
CA LYS A 20 25.41 -3.65 3.59
C LYS A 20 24.59 -2.50 4.20
N ARG A 21 24.74 -1.27 3.71
CA ARG A 21 24.03 -0.06 4.18
C ARG A 21 23.03 0.49 3.16
N SER A 22 22.47 -0.36 2.31
CA SER A 22 21.40 0.07 1.41
C SER A 22 20.07 0.17 2.15
N VAL A 23 19.35 1.28 1.96
CA VAL A 23 18.00 1.52 2.47
C VAL A 23 17.02 1.47 1.29
N PHE A 24 15.84 0.89 1.51
CA PHE A 24 14.76 0.93 0.55
C PHE A 24 13.81 2.07 0.93
N MET A 25 13.66 3.05 0.04
CA MET A 25 12.84 4.23 0.27
C MET A 25 11.70 4.27 -0.74
N THR A 26 10.54 4.71 -0.29
CA THR A 26 9.39 5.00 -1.16
C THR A 26 8.86 6.38 -0.77
N ILE A 27 8.55 7.20 -1.77
CA ILE A 27 7.89 8.49 -1.54
C ILE A 27 6.40 8.25 -1.72
N ILE A 28 5.64 8.46 -0.65
CA ILE A 28 4.20 8.32 -0.64
C ILE A 28 3.62 9.71 -0.40
N ASN A 29 2.78 10.19 -1.31
CA ASN A 29 2.02 11.41 -1.10
C ASN A 29 0.98 11.15 0.00
N GLU A 30 1.03 11.91 1.09
CA GLU A 30 0.13 11.77 2.23
C GLU A 30 -1.34 11.84 1.81
N LYS A 31 -1.67 12.71 0.85
CA LYS A 31 -3.02 12.84 0.32
C LYS A 31 -3.45 11.57 -0.41
N GLU A 32 -2.62 11.05 -1.32
CA GLU A 32 -2.94 9.81 -2.05
C GLU A 32 -3.02 8.60 -1.10
N TRP A 33 -2.16 8.54 -0.07
CA TRP A 33 -2.23 7.49 0.94
C TRP A 33 -3.51 7.56 1.77
N SER A 34 -3.90 8.78 2.16
CA SER A 34 -5.15 9.05 2.86
C SER A 34 -6.34 8.65 2.00
N ASP A 35 -6.36 9.04 0.72
CA ASP A 35 -7.44 8.71 -0.23
C ASP A 35 -7.56 7.20 -0.45
N ILE A 36 -6.44 6.48 -0.64
CA ILE A 36 -6.42 5.01 -0.78
C ILE A 36 -6.92 4.34 0.50
N THR A 37 -6.51 4.84 1.67
CA THR A 37 -6.91 4.29 2.96
C THR A 37 -8.40 4.53 3.20
N GLN A 38 -8.90 5.73 2.94
CA GLN A 38 -10.33 6.05 3.00
C GLN A 38 -11.16 5.19 2.05
N LEU A 39 -10.70 5.01 0.80
CA LEU A 39 -11.38 4.15 -0.17
C LEU A 39 -11.48 2.70 0.33
N LYS A 40 -10.39 2.15 0.88
CA LYS A 40 -10.38 0.80 1.44
C LYS A 40 -11.30 0.65 2.64
N VAL A 41 -11.30 1.63 3.55
CA VAL A 41 -12.19 1.64 4.72
C VAL A 41 -13.65 1.74 4.26
N LYS A 42 -13.95 2.63 3.32
CA LYS A 42 -15.30 2.76 2.75
C LYS A 42 -15.76 1.46 2.10
N ALA A 43 -14.91 0.83 1.28
CA ALA A 43 -15.24 -0.45 0.65
C ALA A 43 -15.49 -1.57 1.67
N ALA A 44 -14.70 -1.61 2.74
CA ALA A 44 -14.90 -2.57 3.82
C ALA A 44 -16.23 -2.33 4.57
N ILE A 45 -16.60 -1.07 4.80
CA ILE A 45 -17.89 -0.69 5.39
C ILE A 45 -19.05 -1.02 4.44
N ASP A 46 -18.93 -0.71 3.15
CA ASP A 46 -19.97 -1.00 2.14
C ASP A 46 -20.23 -2.51 2.07
N VAL A 47 -19.17 -3.34 2.07
CA VAL A 47 -19.29 -4.81 2.13
C VAL A 47 -19.96 -5.27 3.42
N TRP A 48 -19.63 -4.65 4.56
CA TRP A 48 -20.29 -4.98 5.83
C TRP A 48 -21.78 -4.65 5.81
N ILE A 49 -22.17 -3.51 5.23
CA ILE A 49 -23.56 -3.11 5.08
C ILE A 49 -24.31 -4.06 4.15
N ASP A 50 -23.73 -4.39 2.99
CA ASP A 50 -24.38 -5.19 1.96
C ASP A 50 -24.51 -6.67 2.34
N GLN A 51 -23.51 -7.21 3.05
CA GLN A 51 -23.42 -8.65 3.34
C GLN A 51 -23.69 -8.99 4.81
N GLY A 52 -23.68 -8.00 5.72
CA GLY A 52 -23.76 -8.21 7.17
C GLY A 52 -22.54 -8.92 7.77
N ILE A 53 -21.43 -9.04 7.01
CA ILE A 53 -20.22 -9.76 7.42
C ILE A 53 -19.13 -8.74 7.74
N GLU A 54 -18.69 -8.71 9.00
CA GLU A 54 -17.64 -7.80 9.44
C GLU A 54 -16.31 -8.15 8.74
N PRO A 55 -15.62 -7.17 8.13
CA PRO A 55 -14.38 -7.42 7.40
C PRO A 55 -13.29 -7.88 8.38
N GLN A 56 -12.73 -9.06 8.15
CA GLN A 56 -11.65 -9.59 8.97
C GLN A 56 -10.40 -8.70 8.82
N GLN A 57 -9.93 -8.13 9.93
CA GLN A 57 -8.62 -7.49 9.98
C GLN A 57 -7.54 -8.57 10.01
N ASP A 58 -6.85 -8.75 8.88
CA ASP A 58 -5.58 -9.46 8.85
C ASP A 58 -4.53 -8.60 9.58
N ASN A 59 -4.10 -9.07 10.75
CA ASN A 59 -3.01 -8.51 11.56
C ASN A 59 -1.64 -8.72 10.90
#